data_AF-A0A956AVX6-F1
#
_entry.id   AF-A0A956AVX6-F1
#
_cell.length_a   1.000
_cell.length_b   1.000
_cell.length_c   1.000
_cell.angle_alpha   90.00
_cell.angle_beta   90.00
_cell.angle_gamma   90.00
#
_symmetry.space_group_name_H-M   'P 1'
#
loop_
_entity.id
_entity.type
_entity.pdbx_description
1 polymer ?
#
loop_
_entity_poly.entity_id
_entity_poly.type
_entity_poly.pdbx_seq_one_letter_code
_entity_poly.pdbx_strand_id
1 'polypeptide(L)'
;QVMLAQLIRNHPNFGDDAQGRMLVTLADGLGDLAPLAAKYGPAGDHPGFLAEPPRAELFTPAFAMVVRGRGNVVIRPGLRPGEGYSSHVVRPPAGEAILQLDFLEESSLRIEGLVPEPRAALTLEVHESPQRFASGARQPAPLGSSAVWDTPAWLLEHIVGAAAWQAFSPLFPEGRHLDYALGAISPAASLDWDDGFVTVDVVADLGPPPAPAYIWDLILDVAQVRLHDGGLAEGQANVRLALPLLPIGLDADGLIAQMRPVLQAQKDDMVRMMVGDVDALPSVATLWLDADATLRVEPGAPAVFASLDDLLAGVTPRQSIPLTDAPQMFWTRAADGTPVALEVGAWQGDRVVIGHAAVPLEEE
;
A
#
# COMPACT_ATOMS: atom_id res chain seq x y z
N GLN A 1 9.75 17.47 -18.58
CA GLN A 1 10.84 16.68 -17.96
C GLN A 1 11.42 17.39 -16.75
N VAL A 2 11.82 18.66 -16.84
CA VAL A 2 12.32 19.42 -15.68
C VAL A 2 11.34 19.46 -14.51
N MET A 3 10.06 19.80 -14.73
CA MET A 3 9.07 19.75 -13.64
C MET A 3 9.00 18.37 -12.97
N LEU A 4 9.02 17.28 -13.72
CA LEU A 4 9.03 15.93 -13.14
C LEU A 4 10.28 15.71 -12.28
N ALA A 5 11.45 16.11 -12.77
CA ALA A 5 12.71 15.95 -12.05
C ALA A 5 12.80 16.83 -10.81
N GLN A 6 12.38 18.09 -10.92
CA GLN A 6 12.65 19.11 -9.92
C GLN A 6 11.52 19.27 -8.88
N LEU A 7 10.26 19.13 -9.30
CA LEU A 7 9.10 19.24 -8.41
C LEU A 7 8.67 17.88 -7.86
N ILE A 8 8.51 16.88 -8.73
CA ILE A 8 7.85 15.63 -8.33
C ILE A 8 8.84 14.66 -7.69
N ARG A 9 10.00 14.42 -8.32
CA ARG A 9 10.99 13.45 -7.82
C ARG A 9 11.75 13.90 -6.58
N ASN A 10 11.82 15.20 -6.31
CA ASN A 10 12.44 15.72 -5.08
C ASN A 10 11.50 15.66 -3.87
N HIS A 11 10.26 15.21 -4.04
CA HIS A 11 9.34 15.06 -2.92
C HIS A 11 9.75 13.87 -2.03
N PRO A 12 9.81 14.00 -0.69
CA PRO A 12 10.32 12.95 0.20
C PRO A 12 9.59 11.60 0.12
N ASN A 13 8.29 11.65 -0.15
CA ASN A 13 7.46 10.45 -0.32
C ASN A 13 7.45 9.90 -1.76
N PHE A 14 8.24 10.51 -2.65
CA PHE A 14 8.45 9.98 -3.99
C PHE A 14 9.55 8.91 -3.90
N GLY A 15 9.21 7.65 -4.22
CA GLY A 15 10.18 6.56 -4.22
C GLY A 15 11.15 6.63 -5.40
N ASP A 16 12.11 5.71 -5.44
CA ASP A 16 13.12 5.57 -6.52
C ASP A 16 12.55 5.04 -7.85
N ASP A 17 11.36 5.51 -8.28
CA ASP A 17 10.83 5.20 -9.60
C ASP A 17 11.50 6.10 -10.65
N ALA A 18 12.43 5.51 -11.41
CA ALA A 18 13.19 6.18 -12.46
C ALA A 18 12.33 6.72 -13.62
N GLN A 19 11.09 6.26 -13.75
CA GLN A 19 10.11 6.74 -14.73
C GLN A 19 9.26 7.89 -14.17
N GLY A 20 9.34 8.18 -12.87
CA GLY A 20 8.59 9.26 -12.24
C GLY A 20 7.11 8.92 -12.09
N ARG A 21 6.77 7.65 -11.87
CA ARG A 21 5.38 7.23 -11.64
C ARG A 21 4.99 7.39 -10.17
N MET A 22 3.80 7.93 -9.94
CA MET A 22 3.21 8.01 -8.61
C MET A 22 2.71 6.61 -8.22
N LEU A 23 3.10 6.15 -7.02
CA LEU A 23 2.56 4.93 -6.45
C LEU A 23 1.12 5.18 -5.99
N VAL A 24 0.19 4.43 -6.58
CA VAL A 24 -1.25 4.42 -6.24
C VAL A 24 -1.61 3.02 -5.75
N THR A 25 -2.31 2.96 -4.63
CA THR A 25 -2.79 1.73 -4.01
C THR A 25 -4.28 1.54 -4.28
N LEU A 26 -4.80 0.33 -4.03
CA LEU A 26 -6.24 0.08 -4.08
C LEU A 26 -7.00 0.96 -3.08
N ALA A 27 -6.42 1.22 -1.90
CA ALA A 27 -7.02 2.11 -0.91
C ALA A 27 -7.13 3.55 -1.41
N ASP A 28 -6.11 4.04 -2.13
CA ASP A 28 -6.19 5.35 -2.80
C ASP A 28 -7.33 5.38 -3.80
N GLY A 29 -7.47 4.33 -4.61
CA GLY A 29 -8.57 4.23 -5.58
C GLY A 29 -9.94 4.22 -4.91
N LEU A 30 -10.11 3.46 -3.81
CA LEU A 30 -11.37 3.37 -3.07
C LEU A 30 -11.74 4.70 -2.43
N GLY A 31 -10.74 5.51 -2.10
CA GLY A 31 -10.88 6.88 -1.62
C GLY A 31 -10.93 7.94 -2.73
N ASP A 32 -11.28 7.60 -3.98
CA ASP A 32 -11.34 8.55 -5.09
C ASP A 32 -10.02 9.29 -5.30
N LEU A 33 -8.87 8.64 -5.09
CA LEU A 33 -7.51 9.20 -5.05
C LEU A 33 -7.26 10.30 -4.01
N ALA A 34 -8.26 10.73 -3.24
CA ALA A 34 -8.10 11.77 -2.22
C ALA A 34 -6.95 11.51 -1.21
N PRO A 35 -6.66 10.25 -0.78
CA PRO A 35 -5.54 9.98 0.12
C PRO A 35 -4.17 10.36 -0.45
N LEU A 36 -4.03 10.47 -1.78
CA LEU A 36 -2.79 10.94 -2.41
C LEU A 36 -2.42 12.37 -1.97
N ALA A 37 -3.39 13.19 -1.54
CA ALA A 37 -3.13 14.51 -0.97
C ALA A 37 -2.30 14.45 0.32
N ALA A 38 -2.56 13.45 1.17
CA ALA A 38 -1.77 13.24 2.37
C ALA A 38 -0.37 12.68 2.04
N LYS A 39 -0.28 11.86 0.99
CA LYS A 39 0.97 11.24 0.56
C LYS A 39 1.91 12.22 -0.16
N TYR A 40 1.39 13.09 -1.00
CA TYR A 40 2.16 14.00 -1.86
C TYR A 40 1.89 15.49 -1.59
N GLY A 41 1.25 15.79 -0.45
CA GLY A 41 1.17 17.11 0.14
C GLY A 41 2.44 17.48 0.92
N PRO A 42 2.42 18.52 1.76
CA PRO A 42 3.59 18.98 2.49
C PRO A 42 4.30 17.86 3.28
N ALA A 43 5.60 17.70 3.06
CA ALA A 43 6.43 16.70 3.72
C ALA A 43 7.87 17.21 3.89
N GLY A 44 8.36 17.28 5.12
CA GLY A 44 9.64 17.93 5.42
C GLY A 44 9.63 19.38 4.96
N ASP A 45 10.68 19.79 4.24
CA ASP A 45 10.79 21.13 3.66
C ASP A 45 10.07 21.27 2.30
N HIS A 46 9.58 20.16 1.73
CA HIS A 46 8.87 20.19 0.46
C HIS A 46 7.40 20.56 0.68
N PRO A 47 6.84 21.56 -0.02
CA PRO A 47 5.45 22.01 0.17
C PRO A 47 4.39 21.05 -0.38
N GLY A 48 4.76 19.85 -0.81
CA GLY A 48 3.94 19.05 -1.72
C GLY A 48 3.88 19.63 -3.14
N PHE A 49 3.15 18.95 -4.02
CA PHE A 49 2.91 19.41 -5.39
C PHE A 49 1.44 19.31 -5.81
N LEU A 50 0.56 18.87 -4.91
CA LEU A 50 -0.88 18.79 -5.12
C LEU A 50 -1.55 19.96 -4.43
N ALA A 51 -2.19 20.84 -5.21
CA ALA A 51 -2.91 22.00 -4.68
C ALA A 51 -4.16 21.59 -3.90
N GLU A 52 -4.80 20.51 -4.34
CA GLU A 52 -6.05 19.99 -3.82
C GLU A 52 -6.03 18.45 -3.90
N PRO A 53 -6.87 17.75 -3.10
CA PRO A 53 -7.00 16.32 -3.23
C PRO A 53 -7.42 15.91 -4.64
N PRO A 54 -6.66 15.02 -5.32
CA PRO A 54 -7.05 14.55 -6.62
C PRO A 54 -8.31 13.72 -6.53
N ARG A 55 -9.02 13.62 -7.67
CA ARG A 55 -10.24 12.85 -7.81
C ARG A 55 -10.16 11.96 -9.03
N ALA A 56 -10.66 10.73 -8.95
CA ALA A 56 -10.86 9.88 -10.11
C ALA A 56 -12.00 8.88 -9.89
N GLU A 57 -12.97 8.90 -10.80
CA GLU A 57 -14.00 7.88 -10.85
C GLU A 57 -13.40 6.56 -11.39
N LEU A 58 -12.77 5.80 -10.49
CA LEU A 58 -12.23 4.47 -10.76
C LEU A 58 -13.30 3.39 -10.64
N PHE A 59 -14.20 3.59 -9.69
CA PHE A 59 -15.23 2.64 -9.29
C PHE A 59 -16.60 3.26 -9.49
N THR A 60 -17.45 2.55 -10.23
CA THR A 60 -18.88 2.88 -10.33
C THR A 60 -19.61 2.50 -9.02
N PRO A 61 -20.82 3.01 -8.77
CA PRO A 61 -21.64 2.58 -7.63
C PRO A 61 -21.95 1.07 -7.59
N ALA A 62 -21.76 0.37 -8.71
CA ALA A 62 -21.95 -1.07 -8.82
C ALA A 62 -20.65 -1.87 -8.57
N PHE A 63 -19.59 -1.22 -8.08
CA PHE A 63 -18.32 -1.89 -7.83
C PHE A 63 -18.46 -3.07 -6.87
N ALA A 64 -17.97 -4.22 -7.30
CA ALA A 64 -17.98 -5.44 -6.50
C ALA A 64 -16.73 -6.28 -6.78
N MET A 65 -16.11 -6.78 -5.71
CA MET A 65 -15.10 -7.83 -5.78
C MET A 65 -15.70 -9.12 -5.26
N VAL A 66 -15.89 -10.09 -6.14
CA VAL A 66 -16.42 -11.41 -5.80
C VAL A 66 -15.28 -12.41 -5.80
N VAL A 67 -14.97 -12.94 -4.63
CA VAL A 67 -13.93 -13.96 -4.42
C VAL A 67 -14.59 -15.30 -4.18
N ARG A 68 -14.18 -16.32 -4.93
CA ARG A 68 -14.56 -17.71 -4.71
C ARG A 68 -13.34 -18.47 -4.22
N GLY A 69 -13.44 -19.00 -3.02
CA GLY A 69 -12.44 -19.88 -2.43
C GLY A 69 -12.94 -21.32 -2.35
N ARG A 70 -12.00 -22.26 -2.23
CA ARG A 70 -12.29 -23.64 -1.84
C ARG A 70 -11.93 -23.81 -0.38
N GLY A 71 -12.94 -24.01 0.46
CA GLY A 71 -12.74 -24.32 1.87
C GLY A 71 -12.80 -25.81 2.13
N ASN A 72 -11.96 -26.30 3.04
CA ASN A 72 -12.11 -27.60 3.69
C ASN A 72 -12.40 -27.41 5.19
N VAL A 73 -13.04 -26.29 5.54
CA VAL A 73 -13.51 -25.99 6.90
C VAL A 73 -14.43 -27.12 7.36
N VAL A 74 -14.00 -27.85 8.39
CA VAL A 74 -14.85 -28.84 9.05
C VAL A 74 -15.33 -28.25 10.37
N ILE A 75 -16.63 -28.06 10.51
CA ILE A 75 -17.26 -27.73 11.79
C ILE A 75 -17.53 -29.04 12.52
N ARG A 76 -16.93 -29.22 13.71
CA ARG A 76 -17.21 -30.36 14.58
C ARG A 76 -17.78 -29.86 15.91
N PRO A 77 -18.78 -30.52 16.48
CA PRO A 77 -19.14 -30.28 17.85
C PRO A 77 -18.00 -30.73 18.78
N GLY A 78 -17.81 -30.03 19.90
CA GLY A 78 -16.81 -30.36 20.90
C GLY A 78 -17.12 -29.67 22.23
N LEU A 79 -16.27 -29.89 23.23
CA LEU A 79 -16.42 -29.32 24.56
C LEU A 79 -15.34 -28.28 24.78
N ARG A 80 -15.74 -27.06 25.15
CA ARG A 80 -14.83 -26.00 25.57
C ARG A 80 -14.78 -25.96 27.10
N PRO A 81 -13.60 -26.14 27.74
CA PRO A 81 -13.48 -26.05 29.19
C PRO A 81 -14.06 -24.73 29.71
N GLY A 82 -14.97 -24.81 30.68
CA GLY A 82 -15.66 -23.65 31.27
C GLY A 82 -16.86 -23.10 30.48
N GLU A 83 -17.08 -23.51 29.23
CA GLU A 83 -18.19 -23.02 28.38
C GLU A 83 -19.15 -24.14 27.91
N GLY A 84 -18.79 -25.41 28.08
CA GLY A 84 -19.64 -26.55 27.74
C GLY A 84 -19.57 -26.93 26.27
N TYR A 85 -20.67 -27.45 25.71
CA TYR A 85 -20.72 -27.94 24.33
C TYR A 85 -20.74 -26.79 23.31
N SER A 86 -19.77 -26.74 22.41
CA SER A 86 -19.66 -25.72 21.37
C SER A 86 -19.22 -26.30 20.02
N SER A 87 -19.57 -25.63 18.93
CA SER A 87 -19.08 -25.98 17.58
C SER A 87 -17.69 -25.39 17.36
N HIS A 88 -16.73 -26.23 16.98
CA HIS A 88 -15.35 -25.86 16.71
C HIS A 88 -14.99 -26.02 15.24
N VAL A 89 -14.15 -25.12 14.74
CA VAL A 89 -13.50 -25.26 13.43
C VAL A 89 -12.26 -26.14 13.62
N VAL A 90 -12.23 -27.27 12.94
CA VAL A 90 -11.13 -28.23 13.02
C VAL A 90 -10.17 -28.00 11.87
N ARG A 91 -8.86 -28.03 12.17
CA ARG A 91 -7.82 -27.90 11.16
C ARG A 91 -7.82 -29.16 10.28
N PRO A 92 -7.71 -29.02 8.95
CA PRO A 92 -7.54 -30.14 8.04
C PRO A 92 -6.29 -30.98 8.38
N PRO A 93 -6.18 -32.22 7.88
CA PRO A 93 -4.97 -33.00 7.95
C PRO A 93 -3.73 -32.22 7.46
N ALA A 94 -2.55 -32.59 7.96
CA ALA A 94 -1.30 -31.92 7.61
C ALA A 94 -1.10 -31.83 6.09
N GLY A 95 -0.95 -30.60 5.57
CA GLY A 95 -0.73 -30.32 4.15
C GLY A 95 -1.91 -29.68 3.42
N GLU A 96 -3.10 -29.59 4.03
CA GLU A 96 -4.25 -28.92 3.42
C GLU A 96 -4.58 -27.57 4.07
N ALA A 97 -4.84 -26.54 3.25
CA ALA A 97 -5.23 -25.22 3.72
C ALA A 97 -6.73 -25.12 4.00
N ILE A 98 -7.11 -24.51 5.14
CA ILE A 98 -8.50 -24.29 5.59
C ILE A 98 -9.38 -23.63 4.52
N LEU A 99 -8.78 -22.64 3.85
CA LEU A 99 -9.37 -21.90 2.76
C LEU A 99 -8.29 -21.67 1.71
N GLN A 100 -8.56 -22.07 0.48
CA GLN A 100 -7.69 -21.86 -0.67
C GLN A 100 -8.28 -20.76 -1.52
N LEU A 101 -7.49 -19.71 -1.74
CA LEU A 101 -7.80 -18.62 -2.65
C LEU A 101 -6.80 -18.68 -3.82
N ASP A 102 -7.32 -18.53 -5.03
CA ASP A 102 -6.53 -18.38 -6.24
C ASP A 102 -7.05 -17.16 -7.02
N PHE A 103 -6.38 -16.03 -6.89
CA PHE A 103 -6.76 -14.79 -7.55
C PHE A 103 -6.25 -14.73 -8.99
N LEU A 104 -5.42 -15.69 -9.44
CA LEU A 104 -4.98 -15.76 -10.82
C LEU A 104 -6.01 -16.47 -11.70
N GLU A 105 -6.82 -17.35 -11.13
CA GLU A 105 -7.93 -17.99 -11.84
C GLU A 105 -9.10 -17.00 -12.04
N GLU A 106 -9.56 -16.86 -13.28
CA GLU A 106 -10.66 -15.96 -13.65
C GLU A 106 -11.98 -16.34 -12.97
N SER A 107 -12.22 -17.64 -12.80
CA SER A 107 -13.42 -18.16 -12.15
C SER A 107 -13.46 -17.88 -10.63
N SER A 108 -12.29 -17.61 -10.04
CA SER A 108 -12.06 -17.48 -8.60
C SER A 108 -12.03 -16.02 -8.12
N LEU A 109 -11.75 -15.06 -9.01
CA LEU A 109 -11.87 -13.63 -8.74
C LEU A 109 -12.59 -12.93 -9.89
N ARG A 110 -13.70 -12.27 -9.58
CA ARG A 110 -14.42 -11.39 -10.48
C ARG A 110 -14.47 -9.97 -9.91
N ILE A 111 -14.03 -9.00 -10.70
CA ILE A 111 -14.09 -7.58 -10.36
C ILE A 111 -15.05 -6.92 -11.34
N GLU A 112 -16.10 -6.30 -10.82
CA GLU A 112 -17.15 -5.64 -11.60
C GLU A 112 -17.26 -4.17 -11.19
N GLY A 113 -17.84 -3.35 -12.08
CA GLY A 113 -18.12 -1.95 -11.79
C GLY A 113 -16.88 -1.04 -11.79
N LEU A 114 -15.82 -1.40 -12.52
CA LEU A 114 -14.75 -0.48 -12.88
C LEU A 114 -15.20 0.44 -14.01
N VAL A 115 -14.73 1.69 -14.00
CA VAL A 115 -14.88 2.58 -15.16
C VAL A 115 -13.98 2.06 -16.30
N PRO A 116 -14.47 1.90 -17.54
CA PRO A 116 -13.68 1.32 -18.63
C PRO A 116 -12.38 2.06 -18.93
N GLU A 117 -12.43 3.39 -18.97
CA GLU A 117 -11.27 4.27 -19.18
C GLU A 117 -11.24 5.34 -18.09
N PRO A 118 -10.73 5.02 -16.89
CA PRO A 118 -10.80 5.93 -15.77
C PRO A 118 -9.89 7.15 -16.00
N ARG A 119 -10.38 8.31 -15.57
CA ARG A 119 -9.69 9.59 -15.67
C ARG A 119 -9.60 10.25 -14.30
N ALA A 120 -8.50 10.94 -14.08
CA ALA A 120 -8.25 11.71 -12.87
C ALA A 120 -8.30 13.20 -13.15
N ALA A 121 -8.84 13.94 -12.18
CA ALA A 121 -8.67 15.37 -12.02
C ALA A 121 -7.54 15.62 -11.01
N LEU A 122 -6.52 16.35 -11.44
CA LEU A 122 -5.35 16.70 -10.65
C LEU A 122 -5.12 18.21 -10.75
N THR A 123 -4.81 18.87 -9.64
CA THR A 123 -4.31 20.25 -9.68
C THR A 123 -2.90 20.26 -9.10
N LEU A 124 -1.92 20.57 -9.95
CA LEU A 124 -0.54 20.74 -9.53
C LEU A 124 -0.31 22.17 -9.04
N GLU A 125 0.50 22.33 -8.00
CA GLU A 125 0.95 23.65 -7.51
C GLU A 125 2.47 23.71 -7.48
N VAL A 126 3.01 24.83 -7.96
CA VAL A 126 4.43 25.17 -7.89
C VAL A 126 4.55 26.49 -7.15
N HIS A 127 5.38 26.48 -6.11
CA HIS A 127 5.56 27.64 -5.25
C HIS A 127 6.62 28.58 -5.80
N GLU A 128 6.33 29.87 -5.78
CA GLU A 128 7.28 30.93 -6.05
C GLU A 128 8.16 31.18 -4.81
N SER A 129 9.42 31.53 -5.04
CA SER A 129 10.28 32.13 -4.03
C SER A 129 9.76 33.51 -3.61
N PRO A 130 9.90 33.92 -2.32
CA PRO A 130 9.66 35.31 -1.91
C PRO A 130 10.78 36.27 -2.32
N GLN A 131 11.82 35.77 -2.99
CA GLN A 131 12.99 36.54 -3.41
C GLN A 131 13.10 36.54 -4.93
N ARG A 132 13.38 37.72 -5.48
CA ARG A 132 13.83 37.88 -6.85
C ARG A 132 15.29 37.44 -6.99
N PHE A 133 15.60 36.66 -8.02
CA PHE A 133 16.97 36.26 -8.34
C PHE A 133 17.51 37.04 -9.54
N ALA A 134 18.63 37.72 -9.32
CA ALA A 134 19.38 38.36 -10.40
C ALA A 134 20.30 37.35 -11.11
N SER A 135 20.75 37.72 -12.31
CA SER A 135 21.77 36.96 -13.03
C SER A 135 23.10 36.93 -12.28
N GLY A 136 23.80 35.80 -12.37
CA GLY A 136 25.10 35.59 -11.72
C GLY A 136 26.30 35.93 -12.60
N ALA A 137 27.48 35.84 -12.02
CA ALA A 137 28.73 35.83 -12.77
C ALA A 137 29.00 34.45 -13.39
N ARG A 138 29.93 34.40 -14.36
CA ARG A 138 30.28 33.16 -15.09
C ARG A 138 30.69 31.99 -14.20
N GLN A 139 31.31 32.26 -13.06
CA GLN A 139 31.75 31.23 -12.14
C GLN A 139 30.78 31.11 -10.95
N PRO A 140 30.53 29.89 -10.43
CA PRO A 140 31.08 28.61 -10.90
C PRO A 140 30.40 28.09 -12.19
N ALA A 141 31.21 27.65 -13.16
CA ALA A 141 30.69 26.95 -14.35
C ALA A 141 30.13 25.54 -13.97
N PRO A 142 29.14 25.00 -14.70
CA PRO A 142 28.56 25.53 -15.94
C PRO A 142 27.33 26.43 -15.72
N LEU A 143 26.83 26.61 -14.50
CA LEU A 143 25.56 27.29 -14.23
C LEU A 143 25.70 28.78 -13.90
N GLY A 144 26.87 29.18 -13.40
CA GLY A 144 27.14 30.51 -12.87
C GLY A 144 26.83 30.63 -11.38
N SER A 145 26.97 31.85 -10.87
CA SER A 145 26.75 32.20 -9.45
C SER A 145 25.39 32.83 -9.17
N SER A 146 24.39 32.64 -10.03
CA SER A 146 23.04 33.09 -9.67
C SER A 146 22.57 32.33 -8.43
N ALA A 147 22.05 33.07 -7.45
CA ALA A 147 21.59 32.47 -6.19
C ALA A 147 20.42 31.50 -6.38
N VAL A 148 19.74 31.51 -7.54
CA VAL A 148 18.67 30.55 -7.87
C VAL A 148 19.17 29.09 -7.82
N TRP A 149 20.46 28.86 -8.08
CA TRP A 149 21.02 27.51 -8.10
C TRP A 149 21.19 26.91 -6.69
N ASP A 150 21.19 27.76 -5.66
CA ASP A 150 21.28 27.36 -4.26
C ASP A 150 19.90 27.23 -3.59
N THR A 151 18.80 27.50 -4.31
CA THR A 151 17.45 27.39 -3.78
C THR A 151 16.92 25.97 -3.84
N PRO A 152 15.89 25.62 -3.04
CA PRO A 152 15.22 24.35 -3.20
C PRO A 152 14.71 24.14 -4.63
N ALA A 153 14.98 22.96 -5.18
CA ALA A 153 14.78 22.70 -6.59
C ALA A 153 13.30 22.70 -7.03
N TRP A 154 12.38 22.54 -6.08
CA TRP A 154 10.93 22.57 -6.32
C TRP A 154 10.34 23.99 -6.43
N LEU A 155 11.14 25.04 -6.21
CA LEU A 155 10.69 26.41 -6.42
C LEU A 155 10.59 26.75 -7.90
N LEU A 156 9.63 27.62 -8.23
CA LEU A 156 9.36 28.04 -9.60
C LEU A 156 10.60 28.59 -10.30
N GLU A 157 11.37 29.43 -9.62
CA GLU A 157 12.54 30.11 -10.18
C GLU A 157 13.63 29.09 -10.52
N HIS A 158 13.86 28.11 -9.66
CA HIS A 158 14.80 27.02 -9.92
C HIS A 158 14.33 26.15 -11.10
N ILE A 159 13.04 25.83 -11.16
CA ILE A 159 12.46 25.06 -12.27
C ILE A 159 12.60 25.81 -13.59
N VAL A 160 12.35 27.12 -13.61
CA VAL A 160 12.49 27.97 -14.80
C VAL A 160 13.96 28.07 -15.21
N GLY A 161 14.87 28.34 -14.27
CA GLY A 161 16.31 28.38 -14.51
C GLY A 161 16.83 27.06 -15.08
N ALA A 162 16.50 25.92 -14.44
CA ALA A 162 16.87 24.59 -14.90
C ALA A 162 16.28 24.25 -16.26
N ALA A 163 15.03 24.65 -16.53
CA ALA A 163 14.39 24.48 -17.84
C ALA A 163 15.08 25.30 -18.93
N ALA A 164 15.43 26.55 -18.63
CA ALA A 164 16.18 27.40 -19.55
C ALA A 164 17.58 26.82 -19.81
N TRP A 165 18.31 26.40 -18.77
CA TRP A 165 19.62 25.78 -18.95
C TRP A 165 19.53 24.50 -19.79
N GLN A 166 18.60 23.59 -19.48
CA GLN A 166 18.44 22.34 -20.24
C GLN A 166 18.05 22.61 -21.71
N ALA A 167 17.19 23.60 -21.96
CA ALA A 167 16.74 23.92 -23.32
C ALA A 167 17.82 24.62 -24.15
N PHE A 168 18.60 25.51 -23.53
CA PHE A 168 19.47 26.44 -24.26
C PHE A 168 20.95 26.09 -24.18
N SER A 169 21.45 25.46 -23.12
CA SER A 169 22.87 25.08 -23.04
C SER A 169 23.36 24.26 -24.25
N PRO A 170 22.58 23.32 -24.85
CA PRO A 170 23.04 22.60 -26.03
C PRO A 170 23.12 23.45 -27.31
N LEU A 171 22.45 24.61 -27.32
CA LEU A 171 22.41 25.54 -28.45
C LEU A 171 23.60 26.51 -28.47
N PHE A 172 24.35 26.58 -27.37
CA PHE A 172 25.48 27.49 -27.19
C PHE A 172 26.77 26.76 -26.79
N PRO A 173 27.22 25.73 -27.55
CA PRO A 173 28.31 24.85 -27.13
C PRO A 173 29.70 25.49 -27.20
N GLU A 174 29.94 26.49 -28.06
CA GLU A 174 31.26 27.16 -28.20
C GLU A 174 31.09 28.61 -28.70
N GLY A 175 32.09 29.44 -28.38
CA GLY A 175 32.24 30.87 -28.69
C GLY A 175 31.64 31.33 -30.02
N ARG A 176 30.68 32.27 -29.97
CA ARG A 176 30.15 32.93 -31.17
C ARG A 176 29.94 34.42 -30.94
N HIS A 177 30.15 35.15 -32.03
CA HIS A 177 30.12 36.59 -32.10
C HIS A 177 29.07 37.03 -33.11
N LEU A 178 28.25 38.02 -32.77
CA LEU A 178 27.29 38.65 -33.66
C LEU A 178 27.42 40.16 -33.61
N ASP A 179 27.59 40.76 -34.79
CA ASP A 179 27.59 42.21 -34.97
C ASP A 179 26.25 42.71 -35.49
N TYR A 180 25.74 43.76 -34.87
CA TYR A 180 24.52 44.47 -35.28
C TYR A 180 24.88 45.85 -35.77
N ALA A 181 24.45 46.21 -36.97
CA ALA A 181 24.64 47.55 -37.54
C ALA A 181 23.41 48.44 -37.28
N LEU A 182 23.66 49.73 -37.02
CA LEU A 182 22.63 50.77 -36.94
C LEU A 182 22.95 51.86 -37.98
N GLY A 183 22.36 51.73 -39.17
CA GLY A 183 22.63 52.63 -40.30
C GLY A 183 24.09 52.55 -40.74
N ALA A 184 24.83 53.66 -40.60
CA ALA A 184 26.25 53.73 -40.96
C ALA A 184 27.21 53.26 -39.83
N ILE A 185 26.70 52.99 -38.63
CA ILE A 185 27.50 52.51 -37.49
C ILE A 185 27.49 50.98 -37.52
N SER A 186 28.66 50.37 -37.70
CA SER A 186 28.81 48.91 -37.76
C SER A 186 30.19 48.46 -37.21
N PRO A 187 30.23 47.61 -36.17
CA PRO A 187 29.08 47.22 -35.34
C PRO A 187 28.61 48.40 -34.48
N ALA A 188 27.29 48.57 -34.36
CA ALA A 188 26.65 49.42 -33.35
C ALA A 188 26.52 48.68 -32.00
N ALA A 189 26.34 47.36 -32.05
CA ALA A 189 26.44 46.48 -30.90
C ALA A 189 27.07 45.15 -31.33
N SER A 190 27.84 44.54 -30.43
CA SER A 190 28.41 43.22 -30.61
C SER A 190 27.94 42.32 -29.47
N LEU A 191 27.52 41.10 -29.81
CA LEU A 191 27.09 40.08 -28.87
C LEU A 191 28.09 38.93 -28.95
N ASP A 192 28.82 38.71 -27.87
CA ASP A 192 29.70 37.55 -27.71
C ASP A 192 29.03 36.59 -26.74
N TRP A 193 29.10 35.29 -27.05
CA TRP A 193 28.72 34.28 -26.07
C TRP A 193 29.64 33.08 -26.11
N ASP A 194 29.86 32.51 -24.94
CA ASP A 194 30.77 31.38 -24.72
C ASP A 194 30.18 30.48 -23.63
N ASP A 195 29.92 29.21 -23.96
CA ASP A 195 29.17 28.26 -23.10
C ASP A 195 27.83 28.83 -22.56
N GLY A 196 27.14 29.64 -23.37
CA GLY A 196 25.91 30.32 -22.97
C GLY A 196 26.10 31.56 -22.07
N PHE A 197 27.33 31.92 -21.69
CA PHE A 197 27.64 33.17 -21.02
C PHE A 197 27.71 34.30 -22.05
N VAL A 198 26.87 35.31 -21.94
CA VAL A 198 26.69 36.38 -22.92
C VAL A 198 27.32 37.68 -22.43
N THR A 199 28.11 38.32 -23.27
CA THR A 199 28.65 39.67 -23.12
C THR A 199 28.16 40.54 -24.27
N VAL A 200 27.75 41.78 -23.95
CA VAL A 200 27.28 42.74 -24.95
C VAL A 200 28.18 43.94 -24.89
N ASP A 201 28.66 44.37 -26.05
CA ASP A 201 29.36 45.63 -26.22
C ASP A 201 28.52 46.56 -27.09
N VAL A 202 28.47 47.85 -26.73
CA VAL A 202 27.74 48.87 -27.51
C VAL A 202 28.69 50.03 -27.78
N VAL A 203 28.68 50.56 -29.00
CA VAL A 203 29.49 51.72 -29.37
C VAL A 203 28.67 53.00 -29.47
N ALA A 204 29.35 54.13 -29.64
CA ALA A 204 28.74 55.44 -29.93
C ALA A 204 27.75 55.94 -28.86
N ASP A 205 28.01 55.64 -27.58
CA ASP A 205 27.20 56.07 -26.44
C ASP A 205 25.69 55.74 -26.57
N LEU A 206 25.36 54.65 -27.28
CA LEU A 206 23.98 54.16 -27.42
C LEU A 206 23.36 53.63 -26.11
N GLY A 207 24.13 53.70 -25.01
CA GLY A 207 23.75 53.29 -23.66
C GLY A 207 24.82 52.41 -23.01
N PRO A 208 24.80 52.25 -21.68
CA PRO A 208 25.64 51.24 -21.04
C PRO A 208 25.18 49.84 -21.49
N PRO A 209 26.11 48.94 -21.89
CA PRO A 209 25.75 47.56 -22.15
C PRO A 209 25.15 46.91 -20.89
N PRO A 210 24.24 45.93 -21.05
CA PRO A 210 23.84 45.08 -19.94
C PRO A 210 25.05 44.37 -19.35
N ALA A 211 24.99 44.06 -18.05
CA ALA A 211 26.02 43.27 -17.40
C ALA A 211 26.11 41.87 -18.05
N PRO A 212 27.31 41.28 -18.17
CA PRO A 212 27.46 39.93 -18.64
C PRO A 212 26.70 38.92 -17.78
N ALA A 213 26.04 37.96 -18.42
CA ALA A 213 25.18 37.00 -17.74
C ALA A 213 25.01 35.72 -18.56
N TYR A 214 24.65 34.63 -17.90
CA TYR A 214 24.23 33.43 -18.62
C TYR A 214 22.85 33.61 -19.28
N ILE A 215 22.67 33.01 -20.46
CA ILE A 215 21.40 33.12 -21.20
C ILE A 215 20.21 32.57 -20.42
N TRP A 216 20.40 31.50 -19.64
CA TRP A 216 19.34 30.94 -18.80
C TRP A 216 19.02 31.82 -17.58
N ASP A 217 20.01 32.52 -17.03
CA ASP A 217 19.80 33.50 -15.97
C ASP A 217 19.03 34.71 -16.52
N LEU A 218 19.31 35.15 -17.75
CA LEU A 218 18.57 36.22 -18.42
C LEU A 218 17.12 35.81 -18.72
N ILE A 219 16.90 34.56 -19.16
CA ILE A 219 15.55 34.02 -19.38
C ILE A 219 14.77 34.00 -18.06
N LEU A 220 15.40 33.57 -16.96
CA LEU A 220 14.79 33.61 -15.63
C LEU A 220 14.48 35.03 -15.18
N ASP A 221 15.39 35.99 -15.35
CA ASP A 221 15.16 37.39 -14.98
C ASP A 221 13.96 37.99 -15.76
N VAL A 222 13.91 37.76 -17.07
CA VAL A 222 12.76 38.16 -17.90
C VAL A 222 11.48 37.45 -17.44
N ALA A 223 11.54 36.16 -17.14
CA ALA A 223 10.38 35.40 -16.67
C ALA A 223 9.83 35.94 -15.35
N GLN A 224 10.70 36.26 -14.38
CA GLN A 224 10.29 36.88 -13.11
C GLN A 224 9.62 38.24 -13.37
N VAL A 225 10.23 39.13 -14.17
CA VAL A 225 9.60 40.43 -14.51
C VAL A 225 8.20 40.23 -15.08
N ARG A 226 8.06 39.30 -16.05
CA ARG A 226 6.78 39.03 -16.70
C ARG A 226 5.76 38.38 -15.78
N LEU A 227 6.19 37.54 -14.85
CA LEU A 227 5.31 36.91 -13.88
C LEU A 227 4.65 37.95 -12.95
N HIS A 228 5.38 39.02 -12.64
CA HIS A 228 4.91 40.14 -11.80
C HIS A 228 4.26 41.28 -12.59
N ASP A 229 4.16 41.18 -13.92
CA ASP A 229 3.38 42.13 -14.73
C ASP A 229 1.93 42.16 -14.19
N GLY A 230 1.45 43.35 -13.82
CA GLY A 230 0.12 43.51 -13.19
C GLY A 230 0.16 43.74 -11.67
N GLY A 231 1.36 43.78 -11.06
CA GLY A 231 1.55 44.26 -9.69
C GLY A 231 1.48 43.19 -8.60
N LEU A 232 1.63 41.91 -8.96
CA LEU A 232 1.85 40.85 -7.98
C LEU A 232 3.21 41.05 -7.30
N ALA A 233 3.28 40.98 -5.98
CA ALA A 233 4.55 41.01 -5.28
C ALA A 233 5.29 39.67 -5.41
N GLU A 234 6.62 39.71 -5.28
CA GLU A 234 7.46 38.50 -5.19
C GLU A 234 6.95 37.57 -4.07
N GLY A 235 6.88 36.28 -4.34
CA GLY A 235 6.33 35.24 -3.48
C GLY A 235 4.80 35.10 -3.49
N GLN A 236 4.09 35.75 -4.42
CA GLN A 236 2.63 35.71 -4.52
C GLN A 236 2.10 35.06 -5.81
N ALA A 237 2.97 34.71 -6.75
CA ALA A 237 2.68 34.18 -8.07
C ALA A 237 2.88 32.66 -8.15
N ASN A 238 2.40 31.92 -7.15
CA ASN A 238 2.34 30.46 -7.21
C ASN A 238 1.56 30.01 -8.46
N VAL A 239 2.09 29.02 -9.17
CA VAL A 239 1.49 28.52 -10.42
C VAL A 239 0.65 27.29 -10.11
N ARG A 240 -0.61 27.33 -10.53
CA ARG A 240 -1.53 26.17 -10.45
C ARG A 240 -1.89 25.67 -11.84
N LEU A 241 -1.72 24.37 -12.06
CA LEU A 241 -2.07 23.70 -13.30
C LEU A 241 -3.17 22.68 -13.04
N ALA A 242 -4.40 23.01 -13.46
CA ALA A 242 -5.53 22.10 -13.42
C ALA A 242 -5.52 21.14 -14.61
N LEU A 243 -5.56 19.84 -14.33
CA LEU A 243 -5.55 18.72 -15.27
C LEU A 243 -6.80 17.87 -15.04
N PRO A 244 -7.98 18.27 -15.56
CA PRO A 244 -9.27 17.70 -15.15
C PRO A 244 -9.58 16.31 -15.75
N LEU A 245 -8.87 15.88 -16.79
CA LEU A 245 -9.20 14.68 -17.57
C LEU A 245 -7.96 13.84 -17.89
N LEU A 246 -7.05 13.71 -16.92
CA LEU A 246 -5.82 12.96 -17.07
C LEU A 246 -6.12 11.46 -17.17
N PRO A 247 -5.78 10.78 -18.28
CA PRO A 247 -5.91 9.33 -18.35
C PRO A 247 -5.01 8.68 -17.31
N ILE A 248 -5.53 7.68 -16.58
CA ILE A 248 -4.74 6.94 -15.59
C ILE A 248 -3.72 6.01 -16.28
N GLY A 249 -3.90 5.74 -17.58
CA GLY A 249 -2.98 4.94 -18.40
C GLY A 249 -3.25 3.45 -18.34
N LEU A 250 -4.34 3.03 -17.68
CA LEU A 250 -4.86 1.67 -17.66
C LEU A 250 -6.38 1.74 -17.86
N ASP A 251 -6.90 0.80 -18.64
CA ASP A 251 -8.34 0.51 -18.70
C ASP A 251 -8.74 -0.44 -17.57
N ALA A 252 -10.04 -0.76 -17.49
CA ALA A 252 -10.56 -1.69 -16.49
C ALA A 252 -9.85 -3.05 -16.52
N ASP A 253 -9.64 -3.62 -17.70
CA ASP A 253 -8.98 -4.93 -17.85
C ASP A 253 -7.51 -4.88 -17.41
N GLY A 254 -6.80 -3.81 -17.76
CA GLY A 254 -5.44 -3.54 -17.32
C GLY A 254 -5.31 -3.37 -15.81
N LEU A 255 -6.27 -2.68 -15.17
CA LEU A 255 -6.35 -2.59 -13.71
C LEU A 255 -6.54 -3.96 -13.07
N ILE A 256 -7.48 -4.77 -13.57
CA ILE A 256 -7.71 -6.14 -13.09
C ILE A 256 -6.44 -6.97 -13.23
N ALA A 257 -5.77 -6.91 -14.39
CA ALA A 257 -4.55 -7.65 -14.67
C ALA A 257 -3.42 -7.29 -13.68
N GLN A 258 -3.31 -6.02 -13.27
CA GLN A 258 -2.33 -5.60 -12.26
C GLN A 258 -2.74 -5.95 -10.83
N MET A 259 -4.02 -5.94 -10.50
CA MET A 259 -4.52 -6.28 -9.16
C MET A 259 -4.35 -7.76 -8.82
N ARG A 260 -4.59 -8.66 -9.77
CA ARG A 260 -4.52 -10.13 -9.57
C ARG A 260 -3.23 -10.62 -8.90
N PRO A 261 -2.02 -10.31 -9.40
CA PRO A 261 -0.79 -10.79 -8.76
C PRO A 261 -0.57 -10.21 -7.37
N VAL A 262 -1.01 -8.97 -7.11
CA VAL A 262 -0.92 -8.34 -5.78
C VAL A 262 -1.82 -9.04 -4.78
N LEU A 263 -3.08 -9.31 -5.16
CA LEU A 263 -4.02 -10.08 -4.34
C LEU A 263 -3.53 -11.51 -4.11
N GLN A 264 -2.94 -12.14 -5.14
CA GLN A 264 -2.35 -13.47 -5.03
C GLN A 264 -1.21 -13.52 -4.01
N ALA A 265 -0.35 -12.50 -3.98
CA ALA A 265 0.74 -12.42 -3.01
C ALA A 265 0.24 -12.23 -1.57
N GLN A 266 -0.95 -11.65 -1.38
CA GLN A 266 -1.56 -11.37 -0.07
C GLN A 266 -2.58 -12.43 0.37
N LYS A 267 -2.73 -13.52 -0.38
CA LYS A 267 -3.81 -14.50 -0.16
C LYS A 267 -3.80 -15.11 1.24
N ASP A 268 -2.62 -15.39 1.80
CA ASP A 268 -2.51 -16.06 3.11
C ASP A 268 -2.93 -15.12 4.25
N ASP A 269 -2.61 -13.83 4.13
CA ASP A 269 -3.06 -12.80 5.07
C ASP A 269 -4.57 -12.60 4.96
N MET A 270 -5.14 -12.62 3.75
CA MET A 270 -6.59 -12.56 3.55
C MET A 270 -7.30 -13.77 4.15
N VAL A 271 -6.75 -14.98 3.97
CA VAL A 271 -7.26 -16.19 4.63
C VAL A 271 -7.23 -16.05 6.14
N ARG A 272 -6.11 -15.56 6.71
CA ARG A 272 -5.99 -15.32 8.16
C ARG A 272 -7.00 -14.29 8.66
N MET A 273 -7.28 -13.22 7.89
CA MET A 273 -8.32 -12.24 8.25
C MET A 273 -9.74 -12.82 8.17
N MET A 274 -10.02 -13.65 7.17
CA MET A 274 -11.35 -14.22 6.94
C MET A 274 -11.70 -15.33 7.94
N VAL A 275 -10.74 -16.22 8.21
CA VAL A 275 -10.95 -17.37 9.09
C VAL A 275 -10.56 -17.02 10.54
N GLY A 276 -9.80 -15.95 10.74
CA GLY A 276 -9.20 -15.55 12.02
C GLY A 276 -7.89 -16.28 12.29
N ASP A 277 -7.21 -15.89 13.37
CA ASP A 277 -6.17 -16.71 14.01
C ASP A 277 -6.89 -17.83 14.78
N VAL A 278 -7.64 -18.66 14.05
CA VAL A 278 -8.21 -19.84 14.66
C VAL A 278 -7.02 -20.69 15.08
N ASP A 279 -6.92 -20.90 16.38
CA ASP A 279 -6.46 -22.16 16.97
C ASP A 279 -7.35 -23.28 16.40
N ALA A 280 -7.32 -23.49 15.09
CA ALA A 280 -7.97 -24.60 14.45
C ALA A 280 -7.31 -25.80 15.06
N LEU A 281 -8.09 -26.49 15.89
CA LEU A 281 -7.62 -27.58 16.71
C LEU A 281 -7.04 -28.62 15.73
N PRO A 282 -5.76 -29.03 15.82
CA PRO A 282 -5.28 -30.16 15.03
C PRO A 282 -6.28 -31.30 15.16
N SER A 283 -6.58 -31.98 14.05
CA SER A 283 -7.61 -33.01 13.96
C SER A 283 -7.31 -34.29 14.75
N VAL A 284 -6.42 -34.23 15.75
CA VAL A 284 -5.92 -35.37 16.52
C VAL A 284 -5.70 -34.91 17.95
N ALA A 285 -6.56 -35.39 18.86
CA ALA A 285 -6.27 -35.36 20.29
C ALA A 285 -5.76 -36.75 20.70
N THR A 286 -4.67 -36.81 21.45
CA THR A 286 -4.24 -38.05 22.11
C THR A 286 -4.80 -38.05 23.52
N LEU A 287 -5.71 -38.98 23.79
CA LEU A 287 -6.24 -39.22 25.13
C LEU A 287 -5.37 -40.26 25.81
N TRP A 288 -4.85 -39.92 26.99
CA TRP A 288 -4.18 -40.88 27.85
C TRP A 288 -5.02 -41.09 29.11
N LEU A 289 -5.29 -42.36 29.40
CA LEU A 289 -5.75 -42.79 30.71
C LEU A 289 -4.48 -43.02 31.56
N ASP A 290 -4.30 -42.20 32.59
CA ASP A 290 -3.26 -42.45 33.58
C ASP A 290 -3.58 -43.72 34.38
N ALA A 291 -2.56 -44.26 35.05
CA ALA A 291 -2.69 -45.49 35.85
C ALA A 291 -3.68 -45.36 37.03
N ASP A 292 -4.06 -44.14 37.40
CA ASP A 292 -5.09 -43.84 38.41
C ASP A 292 -6.49 -43.60 37.80
N ALA A 293 -6.66 -43.98 36.53
CA ALA A 293 -7.89 -43.78 35.75
C ALA A 293 -8.29 -42.31 35.56
N THR A 294 -7.38 -41.36 35.78
CA THR A 294 -7.63 -39.97 35.40
C THR A 294 -7.42 -39.79 33.90
N LEU A 295 -8.43 -39.21 33.23
CA LEU A 295 -8.31 -38.80 31.84
C LEU A 295 -7.50 -37.51 31.80
N ARG A 296 -6.29 -37.55 31.22
CA ARG A 296 -5.49 -36.36 31.01
C ARG A 296 -5.61 -35.84 29.58
N VAL A 297 -5.83 -34.53 29.48
CA VAL A 297 -5.72 -33.75 28.25
C VAL A 297 -4.52 -32.84 28.43
N GLU A 298 -3.47 -33.00 27.63
CA GLU A 298 -2.27 -32.15 27.75
C GLU A 298 -2.55 -30.72 27.25
N PRO A 299 -2.21 -29.67 28.03
CA PRO A 299 -2.34 -28.29 27.59
C PRO A 299 -1.40 -28.01 26.41
N GLY A 300 -1.98 -27.70 25.25
CA GLY A 300 -1.26 -27.54 23.98
C GLY A 300 -1.86 -28.39 22.86
N ALA A 301 -2.67 -29.40 23.20
CA ALA A 301 -3.48 -30.16 22.26
C ALA A 301 -4.97 -29.92 22.55
N PRO A 302 -5.69 -29.25 21.65
CA PRO A 302 -7.12 -29.07 21.83
C PRO A 302 -7.94 -30.33 21.53
N ALA A 303 -8.93 -30.61 22.38
CA ALA A 303 -9.79 -31.79 22.27
C ALA A 303 -11.02 -31.50 21.39
N VAL A 304 -11.14 -32.21 20.27
CA VAL A 304 -12.38 -32.33 19.50
C VAL A 304 -13.02 -33.67 19.85
N PHE A 305 -14.26 -33.66 20.29
CA PHE A 305 -15.02 -34.89 20.50
C PHE A 305 -15.50 -35.38 19.13
N ALA A 306 -15.10 -36.58 18.74
CA ALA A 306 -15.86 -37.31 17.73
C ALA A 306 -17.25 -37.60 18.31
N SER A 307 -18.23 -37.87 17.45
CA SER A 307 -19.60 -38.15 17.89
C SER A 307 -19.60 -39.29 18.92
N LEU A 308 -20.58 -39.33 19.82
CA LEU A 308 -20.71 -40.41 20.81
C LEU A 308 -20.67 -41.80 20.13
N ASP A 309 -21.16 -41.88 18.89
CA ASP A 309 -21.14 -43.09 18.06
C ASP A 309 -19.73 -43.55 17.66
N ASP A 310 -18.77 -42.63 17.49
CA ASP A 310 -17.37 -42.95 17.17
C ASP A 310 -16.59 -43.41 18.41
N LEU A 311 -16.90 -42.83 19.58
CA LEU A 311 -16.38 -43.27 20.88
C LEU A 311 -16.89 -44.68 21.26
N LEU A 312 -18.04 -45.07 20.71
CA LEU A 312 -18.71 -46.35 20.94
C LEU A 312 -18.52 -47.35 19.79
N ALA A 313 -17.73 -47.03 18.75
CA ALA A 313 -17.43 -47.91 17.63
C ALA A 313 -16.50 -49.07 18.07
N GLY A 314 -17.11 -50.06 18.72
CA GLY A 314 -16.48 -51.19 19.40
C GLY A 314 -17.36 -51.77 20.50
N VAL A 315 -18.34 -50.99 20.97
CA VAL A 315 -19.35 -51.39 21.95
C VAL A 315 -20.66 -51.66 21.20
N THR A 316 -21.14 -52.90 21.24
CA THR A 316 -22.39 -53.30 20.57
C THR A 316 -23.58 -52.57 21.21
N PRO A 317 -24.57 -52.07 20.44
CA PRO A 317 -25.46 -51.04 20.92
C PRO A 317 -26.62 -51.64 21.71
N ARG A 318 -26.86 -51.16 22.94
CA ARG A 318 -28.21 -51.16 23.52
C ARG A 318 -28.44 -49.91 24.38
N GLN A 319 -29.48 -49.20 23.97
CA GLN A 319 -30.22 -48.13 24.64
C GLN A 319 -29.63 -46.71 24.55
N SER A 320 -30.46 -45.82 23.98
CA SER A 320 -30.42 -44.39 24.26
C SER A 320 -30.75 -44.19 25.74
N ILE A 321 -29.84 -43.61 26.51
CA ILE A 321 -30.07 -43.32 27.92
C ILE A 321 -30.20 -41.79 28.09
N PRO A 322 -31.30 -41.29 28.66
CA PRO A 322 -31.40 -39.89 29.02
C PRO A 322 -30.42 -39.60 30.16
N LEU A 323 -29.63 -38.53 30.01
CA LEU A 323 -28.79 -38.00 31.09
C LEU A 323 -29.72 -37.49 32.20
N THR A 324 -29.52 -37.99 33.42
CA THR A 324 -30.26 -37.60 34.62
C THR A 324 -29.28 -37.17 35.70
N ASP A 325 -29.72 -36.39 36.68
CA ASP A 325 -28.87 -35.86 37.78
C ASP A 325 -28.40 -36.95 38.79
N ALA A 326 -28.67 -38.23 38.51
CA ALA A 326 -28.27 -39.36 39.33
C ALA A 326 -27.05 -40.08 38.71
N PRO A 327 -26.11 -40.58 39.52
CA PRO A 327 -24.96 -41.34 39.04
C PRO A 327 -25.41 -42.57 38.24
N GLN A 328 -24.76 -42.81 37.11
CA GLN A 328 -25.05 -43.95 36.24
C GLN A 328 -23.85 -44.90 36.19
N MET A 329 -24.15 -46.19 36.30
CA MET A 329 -23.17 -47.28 36.28
C MET A 329 -23.08 -47.86 34.87
N PHE A 330 -21.86 -47.92 34.35
CA PHE A 330 -21.54 -48.50 33.05
C PHE A 330 -20.64 -49.72 33.24
N TRP A 331 -20.84 -50.75 32.45
CA TRP A 331 -20.00 -51.94 32.47
C TRP A 331 -19.12 -51.96 31.23
N THR A 332 -17.82 -52.10 31.42
CA THR A 332 -16.82 -52.24 30.35
C THR A 332 -15.86 -53.39 30.66
N ARG A 333 -14.86 -53.61 29.82
CA ARG A 333 -13.74 -54.54 30.09
C ARG A 333 -12.41 -53.79 30.02
N ALA A 334 -11.52 -54.07 30.96
CA ALA A 334 -10.14 -53.62 30.93
C ALA A 334 -9.35 -54.29 29.79
N ALA A 335 -8.14 -53.81 29.53
CA ALA A 335 -7.28 -54.31 28.44
C ALA A 335 -6.93 -55.80 28.57
N ASP A 336 -7.00 -56.36 29.77
CA ASP A 336 -6.79 -57.78 30.06
C ASP A 336 -8.09 -58.62 30.00
N GLY A 337 -9.22 -58.00 29.66
CA GLY A 337 -10.53 -58.63 29.55
C GLY A 337 -11.36 -58.63 30.84
N THR A 338 -10.84 -58.09 31.94
CA THR A 338 -11.54 -58.04 33.24
C THR A 338 -12.76 -57.12 33.18
N PRO A 339 -13.97 -57.54 33.59
CA PRO A 339 -15.12 -56.64 33.67
C PRO A 339 -14.86 -55.52 34.68
N VAL A 340 -15.11 -54.27 34.29
CA VAL A 340 -14.98 -53.09 35.15
C VAL A 340 -16.29 -52.33 35.16
N ALA A 341 -16.77 -51.96 36.35
CA ALA A 341 -17.87 -51.03 36.51
C ALA A 341 -17.30 -49.61 36.61
N LEU A 342 -17.73 -48.73 35.71
CA LEU A 342 -17.45 -47.30 35.71
C LEU A 342 -18.67 -46.57 36.23
N GLU A 343 -18.53 -45.90 37.37
CA GLU A 343 -19.55 -44.97 37.85
C GLU A 343 -19.22 -43.58 37.32
N VAL A 344 -20.07 -43.08 36.42
CA VAL A 344 -19.98 -41.69 35.97
C VAL A 344 -20.83 -40.86 36.91
N GLY A 345 -20.16 -40.10 37.78
CA GLY A 345 -20.80 -39.23 38.75
C GLY A 345 -21.48 -38.02 38.11
N ALA A 346 -22.39 -37.40 38.87
CA ALA A 346 -22.97 -36.11 38.52
C ALA A 346 -21.90 -35.03 38.45
N TRP A 347 -22.10 -34.04 37.57
CA TRP A 347 -21.21 -32.89 37.42
C TRP A 347 -21.02 -32.16 38.76
N GLN A 348 -19.76 -31.98 39.19
CA GLN A 348 -19.40 -31.08 40.29
C GLN A 348 -18.64 -29.88 39.72
N GLY A 349 -19.37 -28.81 39.40
CA GLY A 349 -18.78 -27.60 38.83
C GLY A 349 -18.25 -27.85 37.42
N ASP A 350 -16.96 -27.63 37.20
CA ASP A 350 -16.24 -27.78 35.94
C ASP A 350 -15.56 -29.16 35.75
N ARG A 351 -15.85 -30.11 36.67
CA ARG A 351 -15.22 -31.44 36.68
C ARG A 351 -16.25 -32.56 36.54
N VAL A 352 -15.89 -33.56 35.73
CA VAL A 352 -16.53 -34.89 35.75
C VAL A 352 -15.71 -35.77 36.68
N VAL A 353 -16.34 -36.27 37.75
CA VAL A 353 -15.72 -37.23 38.68
C VAL A 353 -16.11 -38.63 38.22
N ILE A 354 -15.13 -39.40 37.75
CA ILE A 354 -15.30 -40.83 37.44
C ILE A 354 -14.79 -41.60 38.65
N GLY A 355 -15.69 -42.27 39.37
CA GLY A 355 -15.36 -43.10 40.52
C GLY A 355 -15.08 -44.54 40.09
N HIS A 356 -14.04 -45.16 40.67
CA HIS A 356 -13.75 -46.58 40.46
C HIS A 356 -14.37 -47.40 41.61
N ALA A 357 -15.25 -48.35 41.29
CA ALA A 357 -15.65 -49.40 42.22
C ALA A 357 -15.15 -50.74 41.66
N ALA A 358 -14.02 -51.23 42.19
CA ALA A 358 -13.59 -52.59 41.93
C ALA A 358 -14.49 -53.51 42.77
N VAL A 359 -15.58 -54.01 42.20
CA VAL A 359 -16.39 -55.06 42.82
C VAL A 359 -15.91 -56.39 42.23
N PRO A 360 -15.28 -57.28 43.00
CA PRO A 360 -15.04 -58.64 42.52
C PRO A 360 -16.40 -59.32 42.32
N LEU A 361 -16.67 -59.77 41.10
CA LEU A 361 -17.77 -60.67 40.82
C LEU A 361 -17.40 -62.03 41.42
N GLU A 362 -17.96 -62.38 42.58
CA GLU A 362 -18.09 -63.79 42.93
C GLU A 362 -19.15 -64.40 42.00
N GLU A 363 -18.78 -65.49 41.32
CA GLU A 363 -19.63 -66.22 40.39
C GLU A 363 -20.87 -66.79 41.10
N GLU A 364 -22.06 -66.55 40.53
CA GLU A 364 -23.22 -67.46 40.61
C GLU A 364 -23.69 -67.84 39.20
#